data_AF-A0A3N9P1X8-F1
#
_entry.id   AF-A0A3N9P1X8-F1
#
_cell.length_a   1.000
_cell.length_b   1.000
_cell.length_c   1.000
_cell.angle_alpha   90.00
_cell.angle_beta   90.00
_cell.angle_gamma   90.00
#
_symmetry.space_group_name_H-M   'P 1'
#
loop_
_entity.id
_entity.type
_entity.pdbx_description
1 polymer ?
#
loop_
_entity_poly.entity_id
_entity_poly.type
_entity_poly.pdbx_seq_one_letter_code
_entity_poly.pdbx_strand_id
1 'polypeptide(L)'
;MSFFSRFLKKNQPQPRPLFYDIVCPYCFSKFAPSEVAFRAMHSREDDEDYALGEDDELNKYRERFGLDSVDDLEAIIRPSDIPEEHHHYTDHVLTGLTDRYGVLTRRRLCPYCHNELPVTAGKVPSNIISIIGASQVGKSVYMTSLIHTLQHTTAGHFDAACMPLNAEISRKFRTLYEDPLFERGDLLSSTQKEKMQEPFIFQFVFKNEEKPPLTLVFFDVAGEGMVDQDYLGLHGQHIKNSAGILFMVDPLQIRSIREKIRINIGDRPGEWVSQYDEPRDVVLTLFGDFIAYQEKSRTEIPTAVVLAKSDMLHSLKDEDGDYIKANSNVFNNYVHRGKLNLDEVGNIDGEISRLIEKVDRPFKDTMDVYFSNTAYFAVSALGSNPVDQKIEGVVSPVRVDEPFLWLLHTLKFIEGSD
;
A
#
# COMPACT_ATOMS: atom_id res chain seq x y z
N MET A 1 15.48 -3.92 -49.20
CA MET A 1 14.49 -4.54 -48.30
C MET A 1 15.11 -4.83 -46.92
N SER A 2 15.30 -3.84 -46.04
CA SER A 2 15.61 -4.13 -44.61
C SER A 2 15.53 -2.88 -43.72
N PHE A 3 14.49 -2.06 -43.87
CA PHE A 3 14.19 -0.98 -42.91
C PHE A 3 12.86 -1.20 -42.16
N PHE A 4 12.02 -2.13 -42.62
CA PHE A 4 10.73 -2.46 -42.00
C PHE A 4 10.80 -3.52 -40.89
N SER A 5 11.92 -4.22 -40.70
CA SER A 5 12.02 -5.33 -39.74
C SER A 5 12.37 -4.92 -38.30
N ARG A 6 12.80 -3.66 -38.07
CA ARG A 6 13.11 -3.16 -36.71
C ARG A 6 11.92 -2.56 -35.96
N PHE A 7 10.83 -2.22 -36.66
CA PHE A 7 9.62 -1.67 -36.05
C PHE A 7 8.61 -2.74 -35.59
N LEU A 8 8.82 -4.01 -35.97
CA LEU A 8 7.93 -5.15 -35.66
C LEU A 8 8.35 -5.97 -34.43
N LYS A 9 9.36 -5.52 -33.66
CA LYS A 9 9.85 -6.22 -32.45
C LYS A 9 9.43 -5.59 -31.12
N LYS A 10 8.62 -4.51 -31.13
CA LYS A 10 7.96 -3.99 -29.93
C LYS A 10 6.54 -4.57 -29.91
N ASN A 11 6.18 -5.27 -28.83
CA ASN A 11 4.89 -5.93 -28.58
C ASN A 11 4.76 -7.39 -29.03
N GLN A 12 5.76 -8.23 -28.78
CA GLN A 12 5.42 -9.61 -28.42
C GLN A 12 5.14 -9.63 -26.92
N PRO A 13 3.93 -9.98 -26.45
CA PRO A 13 3.68 -10.16 -25.04
C PRO A 13 4.66 -11.21 -24.53
N GLN A 14 5.43 -10.88 -23.49
CA GLN A 14 6.30 -11.87 -22.85
C GLN A 14 5.43 -13.05 -22.40
N PRO A 15 5.88 -14.30 -22.61
CA PRO A 15 5.11 -15.46 -22.20
C PRO A 15 4.84 -15.37 -20.70
N ARG A 16 3.55 -15.41 -20.31
CA ARG A 16 3.17 -15.43 -18.89
C ARG A 16 3.71 -16.73 -18.27
N PRO A 17 4.44 -16.68 -17.15
CA PRO A 17 4.88 -17.88 -16.46
C PRO A 17 3.66 -18.72 -16.03
N LEU A 18 3.85 -20.03 -15.86
CA LEU A 18 2.78 -20.95 -15.47
C LEU A 18 2.22 -20.63 -14.09
N PHE A 19 3.05 -20.09 -13.22
CA PHE A 19 2.68 -19.63 -11.89
C PHE A 19 3.63 -18.50 -11.46
N TYR A 20 3.25 -17.81 -10.39
CA TYR A 20 4.03 -16.75 -9.77
C TYR A 20 4.36 -17.12 -8.32
N ASP A 21 5.49 -16.61 -7.82
CA ASP A 21 5.76 -16.64 -6.39
C ASP A 21 4.64 -15.90 -5.63
N ILE A 22 4.27 -16.43 -4.48
CA ILE A 22 3.28 -15.83 -3.59
C ILE A 22 4.01 -14.93 -2.61
N VAL A 23 3.58 -13.67 -2.52
CA VAL A 23 3.88 -12.81 -1.38
C VAL A 23 2.63 -12.77 -0.49
N CYS A 24 2.75 -13.24 0.75
CA CYS A 24 1.63 -13.22 1.69
C CYS A 24 1.27 -11.76 2.04
N PRO A 25 0.00 -11.33 1.90
CA PRO A 25 -0.40 -9.96 2.23
C PRO A 25 -0.46 -9.68 3.73
N TYR A 26 -0.28 -10.70 4.58
CA TYR A 26 -0.26 -10.57 6.04
C TYR A 26 1.16 -10.45 6.57
N CYS A 27 2.07 -11.35 6.18
CA CYS A 27 3.43 -11.42 6.71
C CYS A 27 4.56 -11.11 5.71
N PHE A 28 4.25 -10.85 4.43
CA PHE A 28 5.21 -10.56 3.33
C PHE A 28 6.27 -11.61 3.03
N SER A 29 6.19 -12.76 3.68
CA SER A 29 7.03 -13.89 3.30
C SER A 29 6.71 -14.28 1.85
N LYS A 30 7.78 -14.50 1.09
CA LYS A 30 7.72 -14.87 -0.33
C LYS A 30 8.03 -16.36 -0.46
N PHE A 31 7.17 -17.11 -1.11
CA PHE A 31 7.27 -18.57 -1.26
C PHE A 31 6.62 -19.06 -2.55
N ALA A 32 6.98 -20.26 -2.98
CA ALA A 32 6.42 -20.90 -4.15
C ALA A 32 4.99 -21.42 -3.89
N PRO A 33 4.12 -21.51 -4.92
CA PRO A 33 2.77 -22.05 -4.76
C PRO A 33 2.69 -23.47 -4.22
N SER A 34 3.75 -24.28 -4.38
CA SER A 34 3.85 -25.64 -3.84
C SER A 34 4.09 -25.68 -2.32
N GLU A 35 4.54 -24.58 -1.72
CA GLU A 35 4.82 -24.48 -0.27
C GLU A 35 3.57 -24.10 0.55
N VAL A 36 2.43 -23.85 -0.10
CA VAL A 36 1.16 -23.50 0.53
C VAL A 36 0.67 -24.63 1.44
N ALA A 37 0.22 -24.29 2.65
CA ALA A 37 -0.49 -25.19 3.54
C ALA A 37 -2.01 -25.10 3.32
N PHE A 38 -2.79 -26.05 3.84
CA PHE A 38 -4.25 -26.05 3.75
C PHE A 38 -4.90 -26.23 5.12
N ARG A 39 -6.05 -25.60 5.35
CA ARG A 39 -6.91 -25.89 6.51
C ARG A 39 -7.87 -27.03 6.15
N ALA A 40 -8.01 -28.05 6.98
CA ALA A 40 -9.05 -29.06 6.78
C ALA A 40 -10.45 -28.44 6.81
N MET A 41 -11.41 -29.07 6.13
CA MET A 41 -12.83 -28.62 6.12
C MET A 41 -13.70 -29.37 7.13
N HIS A 42 -13.10 -30.27 7.90
CA HIS A 42 -13.74 -31.07 8.93
C HIS A 42 -12.72 -31.37 10.02
N SER A 43 -13.22 -31.88 11.14
CA SER A 43 -12.41 -32.43 12.22
C SER A 43 -12.91 -33.80 12.65
N ARG A 44 -12.04 -34.57 13.28
CA ARG A 44 -12.31 -35.93 13.74
C ARG A 44 -11.68 -36.20 15.10
N GLU A 45 -12.45 -36.74 16.03
CA GLU A 45 -11.95 -37.14 17.34
C GLU A 45 -11.22 -38.49 17.30
N ASP A 46 -11.52 -39.33 16.31
CA ASP A 46 -10.92 -40.66 16.13
C ASP A 46 -9.59 -40.64 15.37
N ASP A 47 -9.10 -39.44 15.02
CA ASP A 47 -7.92 -39.24 14.20
C ASP A 47 -7.15 -38.00 14.64
N GLU A 48 -5.99 -38.20 15.27
CA GLU A 48 -5.12 -37.13 15.76
C GLU A 48 -4.66 -36.17 14.65
N ASP A 49 -4.51 -36.64 13.40
CA ASP A 49 -4.09 -35.78 12.28
C ASP A 49 -5.20 -34.81 11.83
N TYR A 50 -6.46 -35.07 12.20
CA TYR A 50 -7.64 -34.27 11.84
C TYR A 50 -8.39 -33.78 13.09
N ALA A 51 -7.81 -33.95 14.28
CA ALA A 51 -8.39 -33.42 15.50
C ALA A 51 -8.38 -31.89 15.50
N LEU A 52 -9.33 -31.30 16.21
CA LEU A 52 -9.27 -29.87 16.51
C LEU A 52 -8.07 -29.61 17.41
N GLY A 53 -7.36 -28.52 17.15
CA GLY A 53 -6.17 -28.16 17.91
C GLY A 53 -5.83 -26.69 17.81
N GLU A 54 -4.70 -26.34 18.42
CA GLU A 54 -4.14 -25.00 18.36
C GLU A 54 -3.29 -24.83 17.09
N ASP A 55 -3.32 -23.63 16.53
CA ASP A 55 -2.40 -23.23 15.47
C ASP A 55 -1.39 -22.22 16.02
N ASP A 56 -0.22 -22.72 16.42
CA ASP A 56 0.85 -21.91 16.99
C ASP A 56 1.28 -20.74 16.09
N GLU A 57 1.41 -20.95 14.78
CA GLU A 57 1.88 -19.89 13.88
C GLU A 57 0.81 -18.82 13.64
N LEU A 58 -0.46 -19.22 13.56
CA LEU A 58 -1.57 -18.28 13.50
C LEU A 58 -1.70 -17.51 14.82
N ASN A 59 -1.59 -18.19 15.96
CA ASN A 59 -1.70 -17.57 17.28
C ASN A 59 -0.53 -16.63 17.55
N LYS A 60 0.71 -16.97 17.17
CA LYS A 60 1.85 -16.04 17.18
C LYS A 60 1.61 -14.81 16.33
N TYR A 61 1.01 -14.98 15.14
CA TYR A 61 0.63 -13.84 14.31
C TYR A 61 -0.41 -12.97 15.03
N ARG A 62 -1.47 -13.56 15.56
CA ARG A 62 -2.58 -12.86 16.23
C ARG A 62 -2.12 -12.10 17.48
N GLU A 63 -1.26 -12.71 18.30
CA GLU A 63 -0.69 -12.11 19.49
C GLU A 63 0.08 -10.82 19.16
N ARG A 64 0.85 -10.80 18.06
CA ARG A 64 1.55 -9.58 17.60
C ARG A 64 0.59 -8.42 17.37
N PHE A 65 -0.64 -8.68 16.92
CA PHE A 65 -1.67 -7.65 16.71
C PHE A 65 -2.59 -7.45 17.92
N GLY A 66 -2.23 -8.01 19.09
CA GLY A 66 -3.01 -7.90 20.32
C GLY A 66 -4.41 -8.50 20.20
N LEU A 67 -4.56 -9.51 19.34
CA LEU A 67 -5.79 -10.29 19.16
C LEU A 67 -5.76 -11.52 20.07
N ASP A 68 -6.93 -11.96 20.51
CA ASP A 68 -7.07 -13.18 21.32
C ASP A 68 -6.64 -14.42 20.51
N SER A 69 -6.00 -15.38 21.17
CA SER A 69 -5.71 -16.69 20.56
C SER A 69 -7.01 -17.38 20.14
N VAL A 70 -6.90 -18.23 19.13
CA VAL A 70 -8.01 -19.08 18.68
C VAL A 70 -7.58 -20.52 18.90
N ASP A 71 -8.44 -21.22 19.63
CA ASP A 71 -8.31 -22.64 19.91
C ASP A 71 -9.34 -23.41 19.08
N ASP A 72 -9.28 -24.74 19.12
CA ASP A 72 -10.22 -25.62 18.43
C ASP A 72 -10.31 -25.37 16.91
N LEU A 73 -9.17 -25.15 16.26
CA LEU A 73 -9.07 -24.98 14.80
C LEU A 73 -8.94 -26.33 14.09
N GLU A 74 -9.46 -26.42 12.86
CA GLU A 74 -9.25 -27.61 12.06
C GLU A 74 -7.76 -27.82 11.72
N ALA A 75 -7.38 -29.08 11.49
CA ALA A 75 -6.00 -29.45 11.24
C ALA A 75 -5.39 -28.78 10.01
N ILE A 76 -4.06 -28.61 10.05
CA ILE A 76 -3.28 -28.10 8.93
C ILE A 76 -2.79 -29.29 8.11
N ILE A 77 -3.12 -29.27 6.83
CA ILE A 77 -2.73 -30.29 5.86
C ILE A 77 -1.60 -29.72 5.00
N ARG A 78 -0.46 -30.39 4.95
CA ARG A 78 0.62 -30.04 4.03
C ARG A 78 0.46 -30.85 2.74
N PRO A 79 0.75 -30.26 1.56
CA PRO A 79 0.72 -31.01 0.29
C PRO A 79 1.64 -32.23 0.27
N SER A 80 2.71 -32.24 1.07
CA SER A 80 3.62 -33.39 1.19
C SER A 80 2.96 -34.62 1.82
N ASP A 81 1.89 -34.43 2.59
CA ASP A 81 1.24 -35.47 3.39
C ASP A 81 0.08 -36.12 2.61
N ILE A 82 -0.26 -35.55 1.45
CA ILE A 82 -1.34 -36.01 0.57
C ILE A 82 -0.73 -36.56 -0.74
N PRO A 83 -1.20 -37.72 -1.23
CA PRO A 83 -0.77 -38.22 -2.54
C PRO A 83 -1.12 -37.24 -3.68
N GLU A 84 -0.23 -37.13 -4.68
CA GLU A 84 -0.36 -36.17 -5.78
C GLU A 84 -1.66 -36.36 -6.59
N GLU A 85 -2.19 -37.59 -6.67
CA GLU A 85 -3.49 -37.87 -7.31
C GLU A 85 -4.69 -37.17 -6.65
N HIS A 86 -4.55 -36.72 -5.41
CA HIS A 86 -5.58 -35.98 -4.68
C HIS A 86 -5.34 -34.47 -4.66
N HIS A 87 -4.34 -33.99 -5.41
CA HIS A 87 -4.06 -32.57 -5.57
C HIS A 87 -4.93 -31.95 -6.67
N HIS A 88 -5.55 -30.81 -6.35
CA HIS A 88 -6.41 -30.08 -7.28
C HIS A 88 -5.69 -28.85 -7.80
N TYR A 89 -5.28 -28.88 -9.06
CA TYR A 89 -4.63 -27.76 -9.72
C TYR A 89 -5.61 -26.95 -10.57
N THR A 90 -5.52 -25.63 -10.47
CA THR A 90 -6.18 -24.69 -11.38
C THR A 90 -5.14 -23.69 -11.87
N ASP A 91 -5.04 -23.48 -13.19
CA ASP A 91 -4.02 -22.62 -13.79
C ASP A 91 -2.60 -22.99 -13.35
N HIS A 92 -2.30 -24.30 -13.28
CA HIS A 92 -1.02 -24.85 -12.80
C HIS A 92 -0.65 -24.54 -11.33
N VAL A 93 -1.58 -23.99 -10.56
CA VAL A 93 -1.40 -23.67 -9.13
C VAL A 93 -2.20 -24.66 -8.29
N LEU A 94 -1.59 -25.17 -7.21
CA LEU A 94 -2.27 -26.03 -6.25
C LEU A 94 -3.37 -25.22 -5.54
N THR A 95 -4.62 -25.57 -5.80
CA THR A 95 -5.81 -24.85 -5.33
C THR A 95 -6.65 -25.61 -4.32
N GLY A 96 -6.41 -26.91 -4.15
CA GLY A 96 -7.12 -27.72 -3.19
C GLY A 96 -6.48 -29.08 -2.97
N LEU A 97 -6.88 -29.72 -1.89
CA LEU A 97 -6.48 -31.08 -1.53
C LEU A 97 -7.73 -31.88 -1.17
N THR A 98 -7.83 -33.11 -1.66
CA THR A 98 -8.77 -34.09 -1.13
C THR A 98 -8.04 -34.96 -0.11
N ASP A 99 -8.53 -34.97 1.13
CA ASP A 99 -7.92 -35.79 2.17
C ASP A 99 -8.25 -37.29 2.05
N ARG A 100 -7.68 -38.10 2.95
CA ARG A 100 -7.91 -39.55 3.04
C ARG A 100 -9.36 -39.94 3.30
N TYR A 101 -10.20 -39.00 3.73
CA TYR A 101 -11.63 -39.19 3.96
C TYR A 101 -12.50 -38.74 2.77
N GLY A 102 -11.87 -38.28 1.69
CA GLY A 102 -12.57 -37.81 0.49
C GLY A 102 -13.13 -36.39 0.63
N VAL A 103 -12.76 -35.64 1.67
CA VAL A 103 -13.23 -34.27 1.87
C VAL A 103 -12.27 -33.30 1.18
N LEU A 104 -12.83 -32.39 0.37
CA LEU A 104 -12.07 -31.41 -0.38
C LEU A 104 -11.92 -30.11 0.42
N THR A 105 -10.68 -29.66 0.62
CA THR A 105 -10.37 -28.31 1.09
C THR A 105 -9.84 -27.42 -0.03
N ARG A 106 -10.22 -26.14 0.00
CA ARG A 106 -9.67 -25.05 -0.82
C ARG A 106 -9.13 -23.90 0.03
N ARG A 107 -9.13 -24.04 1.35
CA ARG A 107 -8.63 -23.04 2.30
C ARG A 107 -7.12 -23.07 2.32
N ARG A 108 -6.51 -22.28 1.43
CA ARG A 108 -5.07 -22.15 1.29
C ARG A 108 -4.52 -21.21 2.35
N LEU A 109 -3.45 -21.60 3.02
CA LEU A 109 -2.83 -20.87 4.10
C LEU A 109 -1.38 -20.49 3.76
N CYS A 110 -0.94 -19.36 4.28
CA CYS A 110 0.47 -19.00 4.27
C CYS A 110 1.27 -19.98 5.15
N PRO A 111 2.35 -20.63 4.68
CA PRO A 111 3.10 -21.58 5.49
C PRO A 111 3.89 -20.97 6.65
N TYR A 112 3.93 -19.63 6.75
CA TYR A 112 4.68 -18.91 7.79
C TYR A 112 3.81 -18.24 8.86
N CYS A 113 2.54 -17.97 8.58
CA CYS A 113 1.63 -17.32 9.54
C CYS A 113 0.23 -17.94 9.57
N HIS A 114 -0.01 -18.95 8.73
CA HIS A 114 -1.26 -19.67 8.57
C HIS A 114 -2.53 -18.83 8.33
N ASN A 115 -2.39 -17.54 8.00
CA ASN A 115 -3.50 -16.73 7.47
C ASN A 115 -3.95 -17.25 6.10
N GLU A 116 -5.26 -17.18 5.85
CA GLU A 116 -5.85 -17.61 4.59
C GLU A 116 -5.40 -16.70 3.43
N LEU A 117 -4.88 -17.31 2.37
CA LEU A 117 -4.38 -16.61 1.20
C LEU A 117 -5.54 -16.27 0.24
N PRO A 118 -5.46 -15.14 -0.50
CA PRO A 118 -6.38 -14.87 -1.59
C PRO A 118 -6.42 -16.01 -2.59
N VAL A 119 -7.59 -16.33 -3.13
CA VAL A 119 -7.79 -17.43 -4.10
C VAL A 119 -6.89 -17.29 -5.34
N THR A 120 -6.56 -16.05 -5.71
CA THR A 120 -5.69 -15.71 -6.84
C THR A 120 -4.20 -15.84 -6.55
N ALA A 121 -3.79 -16.03 -5.29
CA ALA A 121 -2.38 -16.13 -4.90
C ALA A 121 -1.66 -17.21 -5.71
N GLY A 122 -0.55 -16.86 -6.35
CA GLY A 122 0.26 -17.77 -7.16
C GLY A 122 -0.23 -17.94 -8.60
N LYS A 123 -1.49 -17.60 -8.90
CA LYS A 123 -2.04 -17.58 -10.27
C LYS A 123 -1.68 -16.31 -11.03
N VAL A 124 -1.49 -15.23 -10.29
CA VAL A 124 -1.19 -13.89 -10.79
C VAL A 124 0.01 -13.32 -10.02
N PRO A 125 0.73 -12.33 -10.58
CA PRO A 125 1.79 -11.66 -9.84
C PRO A 125 1.25 -11.06 -8.54
N SER A 126 1.99 -11.21 -7.44
CA SER A 126 1.72 -10.47 -6.20
C SER A 126 2.10 -9.01 -6.40
N ASN A 127 1.10 -8.15 -6.67
CA ASN A 127 1.32 -6.71 -6.85
C ASN A 127 0.89 -5.98 -5.59
N ILE A 128 1.81 -5.84 -4.64
CA ILE A 128 1.59 -5.16 -3.36
C ILE A 128 2.06 -3.71 -3.47
N ILE A 129 1.22 -2.75 -3.13
CA ILE A 129 1.62 -1.35 -2.97
C ILE A 129 1.75 -1.05 -1.48
N SER A 130 2.93 -0.58 -1.06
CA SER A 130 3.23 -0.23 0.33
C SER A 130 3.14 1.28 0.56
N ILE A 131 2.51 1.70 1.66
CA ILE A 131 2.57 3.09 2.12
C ILE A 131 3.64 3.22 3.21
N ILE A 132 4.60 4.12 3.00
CA ILE A 132 5.71 4.40 3.91
C ILE A 132 5.66 5.87 4.28
N GLY A 133 6.08 6.22 5.50
CA GLY A 133 6.23 7.60 5.93
C GLY A 133 6.41 7.67 7.43
N ALA A 134 6.96 8.77 7.92
CA ALA A 134 7.18 8.97 9.34
C ALA A 134 5.86 9.04 10.15
N SER A 135 5.97 9.15 11.47
CA SER A 135 4.80 9.33 12.32
C SER A 135 4.05 10.63 11.97
N GLN A 136 2.72 10.62 12.11
CA GLN A 136 1.86 11.82 11.98
C GLN A 136 1.80 12.48 10.58
N VAL A 137 2.40 11.88 9.54
CA VAL A 137 2.32 12.40 8.16
C VAL A 137 0.92 12.29 7.52
N GLY A 138 -0.02 11.63 8.20
CA GLY A 138 -1.40 11.46 7.72
C GLY A 138 -1.64 10.18 6.91
N LYS A 139 -0.82 9.12 7.10
CA LYS A 139 -0.98 7.82 6.40
C LYS A 139 -2.41 7.27 6.51
N SER A 140 -2.95 7.20 7.72
CA SER A 140 -4.30 6.69 8.00
C SER A 140 -5.38 7.53 7.29
N VAL A 141 -5.28 8.86 7.36
CA VAL A 141 -6.23 9.78 6.71
C VAL A 141 -6.16 9.66 5.18
N TYR A 142 -4.94 9.64 4.62
CA TYR A 142 -4.71 9.45 3.19
C TYR A 142 -5.23 8.08 2.72
N MET A 143 -4.94 7.00 3.45
CA MET A 143 -5.43 5.66 3.15
C MET A 143 -6.96 5.63 3.08
N THR A 144 -7.64 6.17 4.10
CA THR A 144 -9.11 6.20 4.13
C THR A 144 -9.66 6.97 2.94
N SER A 145 -9.09 8.15 2.66
CA SER A 145 -9.50 9.00 1.55
C SER A 145 -9.24 8.37 0.18
N LEU A 146 -8.09 7.71 0.00
CA LEU A 146 -7.75 6.96 -1.19
C LEU A 146 -8.74 5.83 -1.41
N ILE A 147 -8.95 4.95 -0.42
CA ILE A 147 -9.87 3.81 -0.55
C ILE A 147 -11.29 4.27 -0.86
N HIS A 148 -11.80 5.26 -0.13
CA HIS A 148 -13.11 5.84 -0.39
C HIS A 148 -13.21 6.35 -1.84
N THR A 149 -12.21 7.09 -2.31
CA THR A 149 -12.17 7.64 -3.68
C THR A 149 -12.09 6.52 -4.73
N LEU A 150 -11.28 5.49 -4.50
CA LEU A 150 -11.15 4.33 -5.38
C LEU A 150 -12.47 3.56 -5.50
N GLN A 151 -13.16 3.32 -4.38
CA GLN A 151 -14.41 2.55 -4.34
C GLN A 151 -15.58 3.29 -5.01
N HIS A 152 -15.68 4.61 -4.79
CA HIS A 152 -16.85 5.37 -5.22
C HIS A 152 -16.69 6.00 -6.62
N THR A 153 -15.45 6.29 -7.06
CA THR A 153 -15.21 7.06 -8.29
C THR A 153 -14.15 6.45 -9.19
N THR A 154 -12.91 6.34 -8.73
CA THR A 154 -11.76 6.07 -9.61
C THR A 154 -11.81 4.68 -10.24
N ALA A 155 -12.18 3.63 -9.49
CA ALA A 155 -12.23 2.28 -10.07
C ALA A 155 -13.24 2.20 -11.23
N GLY A 156 -14.40 2.87 -11.11
CA GLY A 156 -15.39 2.96 -12.17
C GLY A 156 -14.88 3.65 -13.43
N HIS A 157 -13.97 4.62 -13.31
CA HIS A 157 -13.35 5.29 -14.44
C HIS A 157 -12.33 4.42 -15.21
N PHE A 158 -11.86 3.33 -14.61
CA PHE A 158 -10.87 2.42 -15.20
C PHE A 158 -11.42 1.01 -15.45
N ASP A 159 -12.75 0.86 -15.51
CA ASP A 159 -13.42 -0.43 -15.66
C ASP A 159 -12.95 -1.47 -14.63
N ALA A 160 -12.88 -1.05 -13.38
CA ALA A 160 -12.44 -1.86 -12.27
C ALA A 160 -13.38 -1.71 -11.06
N ALA A 161 -13.15 -2.54 -10.04
CA ALA A 161 -13.74 -2.43 -8.73
C ALA A 161 -12.64 -2.47 -7.67
N CYS A 162 -12.75 -1.62 -6.64
CA CYS A 162 -11.93 -1.71 -5.43
C CYS A 162 -12.76 -2.38 -4.34
N MET A 163 -12.30 -3.49 -3.78
CA MET A 163 -13.05 -4.25 -2.77
C MET A 163 -12.14 -4.77 -1.65
N PRO A 164 -12.62 -4.80 -0.40
CA PRO A 164 -11.88 -5.42 0.70
C PRO A 164 -11.73 -6.93 0.47
N LEU A 165 -10.65 -7.52 0.98
CA LEU A 165 -10.36 -8.94 0.78
C LEU A 165 -11.43 -9.85 1.40
N ASN A 166 -12.03 -9.45 2.54
CA ASN A 166 -13.11 -10.16 3.19
C ASN A 166 -14.09 -9.21 3.90
N ALA A 167 -15.22 -9.77 4.34
CA ALA A 167 -16.29 -9.00 5.00
C ALA A 167 -15.89 -8.43 6.37
N GLU A 168 -14.92 -9.05 7.06
CA GLU A 168 -14.44 -8.55 8.34
C GLU A 168 -13.61 -7.27 8.18
N ILE A 169 -12.64 -7.29 7.25
CA ILE A 169 -11.84 -6.12 6.85
C ILE A 169 -12.77 -4.99 6.42
N SER A 170 -13.81 -5.29 5.62
CA SER A 170 -14.83 -4.32 5.22
C SER A 170 -15.49 -3.63 6.41
N ARG A 171 -15.98 -4.41 7.39
CA ARG A 171 -16.67 -3.86 8.57
C ARG A 171 -15.71 -3.05 9.45
N LYS A 172 -14.52 -3.59 9.74
CA LYS A 172 -13.49 -2.92 10.55
C LYS A 172 -13.11 -1.58 9.92
N PHE A 173 -12.79 -1.57 8.63
CA PHE A 173 -12.41 -0.35 7.92
C PHE A 173 -13.54 0.69 7.94
N ARG A 174 -14.77 0.29 7.62
CA ARG A 174 -15.89 1.22 7.60
C ARG A 174 -16.13 1.87 8.96
N THR A 175 -16.21 1.07 10.02
CA THR A 175 -16.54 1.58 11.37
C THR A 175 -15.42 2.40 12.01
N LEU A 176 -14.16 2.00 11.80
CA LEU A 176 -13.00 2.64 12.43
C LEU A 176 -12.41 3.79 11.62
N TYR A 177 -12.59 3.80 10.30
CA TYR A 177 -11.94 4.74 9.40
C TYR A 177 -12.93 5.54 8.56
N GLU A 178 -13.74 4.88 7.74
CA GLU A 178 -14.59 5.55 6.75
C GLU A 178 -15.72 6.38 7.39
N ASP A 179 -16.54 5.76 8.26
CA ASP A 179 -17.65 6.43 8.94
C ASP A 179 -17.18 7.63 9.80
N PRO A 180 -16.13 7.53 10.64
CA PRO A 180 -15.64 8.70 11.37
C PRO A 180 -15.25 9.86 10.45
N LEU A 181 -14.55 9.57 9.36
CA LEU A 181 -13.99 10.60 8.51
C LEU A 181 -15.01 11.23 7.57
N PHE A 182 -15.80 10.42 6.87
CA PHE A 182 -16.70 10.87 5.79
C PHE A 182 -18.15 11.09 6.25
N GLU A 183 -18.63 10.35 7.25
CA GLU A 183 -20.03 10.47 7.73
C GLU A 183 -20.13 11.37 8.97
N ARG A 184 -19.18 11.28 9.91
CA ARG A 184 -19.21 12.06 11.16
C ARG A 184 -18.41 13.36 11.12
N GLY A 185 -17.43 13.46 10.22
CA GLY A 185 -16.52 14.62 10.15
C GLY A 185 -15.53 14.70 11.32
N ASP A 186 -15.29 13.56 11.98
CA ASP A 186 -14.32 13.43 13.07
C ASP A 186 -12.94 13.13 12.48
N LEU A 187 -11.88 13.72 13.05
CA LEU A 187 -10.54 13.21 12.77
C LEU A 187 -10.38 11.80 13.34
N LEU A 188 -9.66 10.97 12.58
CA LEU A 188 -9.23 9.66 13.07
C LEU A 188 -8.42 9.86 14.35
N SER A 189 -8.79 9.16 15.41
CA SER A 189 -8.00 9.14 16.63
C SER A 189 -6.59 8.66 16.29
N SER A 190 -5.58 9.31 16.87
CA SER A 190 -4.20 8.85 16.70
C SER A 190 -4.15 7.37 17.12
N THR A 191 -3.70 6.51 16.21
CA THR A 191 -3.55 5.08 16.41
C THR A 191 -2.90 4.85 17.77
N GLN A 192 -3.58 4.11 18.67
CA GLN A 192 -3.07 3.91 20.03
C GLN A 192 -1.66 3.34 19.96
N LYS A 193 -0.72 3.97 20.68
CA LYS A 193 0.73 3.70 20.58
C LYS A 193 1.12 2.26 20.95
N GLU A 194 0.20 1.48 21.53
CA GLU A 194 0.50 0.22 22.21
C GLU A 194 0.02 -1.04 21.47
N LYS A 195 -0.76 -0.92 20.38
CA LYS A 195 -1.29 -2.11 19.66
C LYS A 195 -1.03 -2.03 18.16
N MET A 196 -0.40 -3.06 17.60
CA MET A 196 -0.29 -3.21 16.15
C MET A 196 -1.69 -3.44 15.57
N GLN A 197 -2.02 -2.76 14.48
CA GLN A 197 -3.25 -3.04 13.75
C GLN A 197 -2.99 -4.06 12.64
N GLU A 198 -3.93 -4.98 12.47
CA GLU A 198 -3.93 -5.88 11.32
C GLU A 198 -3.90 -5.09 10.01
N PRO A 199 -3.25 -5.61 8.96
CA PRO A 199 -3.27 -4.93 7.68
C PRO A 199 -4.66 -4.86 7.07
N PHE A 200 -4.98 -3.69 6.53
CA PHE A 200 -6.13 -3.56 5.66
C PHE A 200 -5.76 -3.98 4.25
N ILE A 201 -6.39 -5.06 3.77
CA ILE A 201 -6.11 -5.62 2.45
C ILE A 201 -7.30 -5.33 1.53
N PHE A 202 -7.04 -4.59 0.46
CA PHE A 202 -7.99 -4.29 -0.59
C PHE A 202 -7.49 -4.83 -1.93
N GLN A 203 -8.41 -5.16 -2.83
CA GLN A 203 -8.11 -5.61 -4.17
C GLN A 203 -8.72 -4.66 -5.19
N PHE A 204 -7.88 -4.20 -6.12
CA PHE A 204 -8.30 -3.48 -7.30
C PHE A 204 -8.38 -4.47 -8.47
N VAL A 205 -9.61 -4.81 -8.86
CA VAL A 205 -9.90 -5.88 -9.83
C VAL A 205 -10.50 -5.28 -11.08
N PHE A 206 -9.81 -5.44 -12.20
CA PHE A 206 -10.30 -5.01 -13.51
C PHE A 206 -11.42 -5.94 -13.99
N LYS A 207 -12.41 -5.41 -14.70
CA LYS A 207 -13.44 -6.21 -15.39
C LYS A 207 -12.83 -7.10 -16.49
N ASN A 208 -11.69 -6.70 -17.03
CA ASN A 208 -10.92 -7.54 -17.95
C ASN A 208 -10.12 -8.59 -17.15
N GLU A 209 -10.56 -9.85 -17.23
CA GLU A 209 -9.94 -11.00 -16.55
C GLU A 209 -8.47 -11.25 -16.96
N GLU A 210 -8.04 -10.74 -18.12
CA GLU A 210 -6.64 -10.86 -18.53
C GLU A 210 -5.69 -10.00 -17.70
N LYS A 211 -6.21 -8.96 -17.03
CA LYS A 211 -5.43 -8.09 -16.15
C LYS A 211 -5.44 -8.68 -14.74
N PRO A 212 -4.27 -8.96 -14.14
CA PRO A 212 -4.24 -9.49 -12.79
C PRO A 212 -4.80 -8.47 -11.79
N PRO A 213 -5.43 -8.92 -10.70
CA PRO A 213 -5.83 -8.03 -9.63
C PRO A 213 -4.59 -7.43 -8.96
N LEU A 214 -4.73 -6.18 -8.51
CA LEU A 214 -3.73 -5.53 -7.67
C LEU A 214 -4.15 -5.65 -6.21
N THR A 215 -3.22 -5.99 -5.32
CA THR A 215 -3.50 -6.06 -3.89
C THR A 215 -2.90 -4.84 -3.20
N LEU A 216 -3.77 -3.97 -2.72
CA LEU A 216 -3.41 -2.85 -1.87
C LEU A 216 -3.31 -3.37 -0.44
N VAL A 217 -2.13 -3.28 0.17
CA VAL A 217 -1.95 -3.66 1.57
C VAL A 217 -1.50 -2.45 2.36
N PHE A 218 -2.30 -2.08 3.35
CA PHE A 218 -2.02 -0.95 4.21
C PHE A 218 -1.68 -1.44 5.60
N PHE A 219 -0.52 -1.03 6.09
CA PHE A 219 -0.15 -1.16 7.49
C PHE A 219 -0.28 0.20 8.13
N ASP A 220 -1.29 0.35 8.98
CA ASP A 220 -1.33 1.48 9.90
C ASP A 220 -0.40 1.17 11.07
N VAL A 221 0.87 1.55 10.90
CA VAL A 221 1.85 1.47 11.98
C VAL A 221 1.97 2.84 12.64
N ALA A 222 1.78 2.87 13.95
CA ALA A 222 2.15 3.99 14.79
C ALA A 222 3.66 4.25 14.60
N GLY A 223 4.01 5.35 13.92
CA GLY A 223 5.38 5.63 13.47
C GLY A 223 6.41 5.86 14.58
N GLU A 224 6.02 5.77 15.86
CA GLU A 224 6.90 5.85 17.02
C GLU A 224 7.35 4.45 17.54
N GLY A 225 6.81 3.35 17.00
CA GLY A 225 7.16 1.97 17.38
C GLY A 225 8.40 1.40 16.68
N MET A 226 9.17 2.22 15.95
CA MET A 226 10.35 1.82 15.15
C MET A 226 11.58 1.42 15.97
N VAL A 227 11.41 0.87 17.17
CA VAL A 227 12.51 0.44 18.06
C VAL A 227 12.59 -1.08 18.19
N ASP A 228 11.57 -1.82 17.77
CA ASP A 228 11.54 -3.27 17.89
C ASP A 228 12.13 -3.97 16.65
N GLN A 229 13.04 -4.92 16.86
CA GLN A 229 13.75 -5.61 15.77
C GLN A 229 12.82 -6.49 14.92
N ASP A 230 11.77 -7.03 15.52
CA ASP A 230 10.73 -7.80 14.81
C ASP A 230 9.86 -6.91 13.92
N TYR A 231 9.68 -5.64 14.32
CA TYR A 231 9.00 -4.61 13.53
C TYR A 231 9.79 -4.24 12.28
N LEU A 232 11.10 -4.03 12.41
CA LEU A 232 11.99 -3.78 11.27
C LEU A 232 11.99 -4.95 10.28
N GLY A 233 11.88 -6.19 10.76
CA GLY A 233 11.78 -7.38 9.93
C GLY A 233 10.52 -7.43 9.05
N LEU A 234 9.34 -7.17 9.63
CA LEU A 234 8.06 -7.13 8.91
C LEU A 234 7.98 -5.92 7.95
N HIS A 235 8.44 -4.74 8.38
CA HIS A 235 8.52 -3.55 7.54
C HIS A 235 9.46 -3.73 6.36
N GLY A 236 10.68 -4.21 6.61
CA GLY A 236 11.67 -4.46 5.58
C GLY A 236 11.19 -5.48 4.55
N GLN A 237 10.53 -6.57 4.99
CA GLN A 237 9.96 -7.57 4.08
C GLN A 237 8.80 -7.02 3.25
N HIS A 238 7.91 -6.23 3.86
CA HIS A 238 6.79 -5.61 3.14
C HIS A 238 7.29 -4.72 2.00
N ILE A 239 8.30 -3.89 2.27
CA ILE A 239 8.81 -2.93 1.31
C ILE A 239 9.66 -3.64 0.24
N LYS A 240 10.52 -4.59 0.65
CA LYS A 240 11.36 -5.37 -0.26
C LYS A 240 10.55 -6.15 -1.29
N ASN A 241 9.40 -6.69 -0.89
CA ASN A 241 8.54 -7.48 -1.76
C ASN A 241 7.37 -6.67 -2.36
N SER A 242 7.41 -5.33 -2.23
CA SER A 242 6.43 -4.45 -2.84
C SER A 242 6.66 -4.27 -4.35
N ALA A 243 5.57 -4.14 -5.09
CA ALA A 243 5.60 -3.75 -6.50
C ALA A 243 5.67 -2.24 -6.66
N GLY A 244 5.23 -1.46 -5.66
CA GLY A 244 5.28 0.00 -5.69
C GLY A 244 5.21 0.59 -4.29
N ILE A 245 5.73 1.81 -4.14
CA ILE A 245 5.82 2.51 -2.86
C ILE A 245 5.10 3.86 -2.96
N LEU A 246 4.25 4.16 -1.99
CA LEU A 246 3.71 5.49 -1.71
C LEU A 246 4.47 6.06 -0.51
N PHE A 247 5.42 6.96 -0.76
CA PHE A 247 6.27 7.56 0.26
C PHE A 247 5.67 8.90 0.72
N MET A 248 5.00 8.89 1.86
CA MET A 248 4.26 10.00 2.43
C MET A 248 5.19 10.95 3.19
N VAL A 249 5.10 12.24 2.86
CA VAL A 249 5.85 13.34 3.47
C VAL A 249 4.86 14.39 3.94
N ASP A 250 4.99 14.85 5.19
CA ASP A 250 4.29 16.03 5.66
C ASP A 250 5.11 17.29 5.32
N PRO A 251 4.53 18.29 4.63
CA PRO A 251 5.21 19.56 4.40
C PRO A 251 5.82 20.19 5.65
N LEU A 252 5.22 20.00 6.83
CA LEU A 252 5.71 20.55 8.10
C LEU A 252 6.97 19.83 8.63
N GLN A 253 7.29 18.65 8.13
CA GLN A 253 8.57 17.99 8.44
C GLN A 253 9.74 18.74 7.79
N ILE A 254 9.52 19.34 6.62
CA ILE A 254 10.53 20.14 5.93
C ILE A 254 10.72 21.45 6.69
N ARG A 255 11.91 21.62 7.27
CA ARG A 255 12.24 22.74 8.15
C ARG A 255 11.98 24.11 7.50
N SER A 256 12.40 24.28 6.25
CA SER A 256 12.23 25.55 5.53
C SER A 256 10.77 25.91 5.26
N ILE A 257 9.91 24.92 5.01
CA ILE A 257 8.46 25.12 4.91
C ILE A 257 7.93 25.55 6.27
N ARG A 258 8.21 24.77 7.32
CA ARG A 258 7.74 25.05 8.68
C ARG A 258 8.12 26.46 9.16
N GLU A 259 9.36 26.89 8.96
CA GLU A 259 9.83 28.23 9.33
C GLU A 259 9.08 29.33 8.57
N LYS A 260 8.82 29.16 7.27
CA LYS A 260 8.03 30.12 6.48
C LYS A 260 6.58 30.21 6.93
N ILE A 261 5.94 29.06 7.17
CA ILE A 261 4.54 29.02 7.63
C ILE A 261 4.42 29.75 8.98
N ARG A 262 5.38 29.55 9.90
CA ARG A 262 5.44 30.28 11.17
C ARG A 262 5.56 31.79 10.98
N ILE A 263 6.38 32.25 10.04
CA ILE A 263 6.52 33.68 9.72
C ILE A 263 5.20 34.26 9.20
N ASN A 264 4.47 33.53 8.35
CA ASN A 264 3.26 34.02 7.71
C ASN A 264 2.01 33.97 8.62
N ILE A 265 1.90 32.96 9.50
CA ILE A 265 0.70 32.71 10.32
C ILE A 265 0.86 33.17 11.79
N GLY A 266 2.10 33.35 12.26
CA GLY A 266 2.43 33.68 13.64
C GLY A 266 2.42 32.47 14.60
N ASP A 267 2.87 32.68 15.84
CA ASP A 267 2.91 31.64 16.89
C ASP A 267 1.50 31.40 17.46
N ARG A 268 0.72 30.51 16.84
CA ARG A 268 -0.47 29.94 17.48
C ARG A 268 -0.04 28.79 18.42
N PRO A 269 -0.45 28.80 19.71
CA PRO A 269 -0.13 27.72 20.63
C PRO A 269 -0.92 26.44 20.29
N GLY A 270 -0.23 25.30 20.18
CA GLY A 270 -0.85 23.97 20.07
C GLY A 270 -0.60 23.19 18.78
N GLU A 271 -0.15 23.83 17.69
CA GLU A 271 0.03 23.17 16.37
C GLU A 271 1.44 22.64 16.09
N TRP A 272 2.41 22.87 16.99
CA TRP A 272 3.82 22.63 16.71
C TRP A 272 4.40 21.57 17.66
N VAL A 273 4.62 20.36 17.13
CA VAL A 273 5.40 19.33 17.84
C VAL A 273 6.85 19.78 17.96
N SER A 274 7.50 19.50 19.10
CA SER A 274 8.87 19.93 19.39
C SER A 274 9.94 19.20 18.56
N GLN A 275 9.60 18.05 17.97
CA GLN A 275 10.48 17.23 17.14
C GLN A 275 9.65 16.52 16.08
N TYR A 276 9.96 16.80 14.81
CA TYR A 276 9.40 16.09 13.66
C TYR A 276 10.48 15.14 13.15
N ASP A 277 10.13 13.88 12.89
CA ASP A 277 11.03 12.97 12.18
C ASP A 277 11.30 13.54 10.78
N GLU A 278 12.56 13.57 10.36
CA GLU A 278 12.91 14.05 9.03
C GLU A 278 12.59 12.96 7.99
N PRO A 279 12.03 13.33 6.81
CA PRO A 279 11.72 12.34 5.76
C PRO A 279 12.95 11.55 5.33
N ARG A 280 14.13 12.18 5.44
CA ARG A 280 15.42 11.57 5.14
C ARG A 280 15.77 10.40 6.06
N ASP A 281 15.39 10.45 7.33
CA ASP A 281 15.68 9.37 8.28
C ASP A 281 14.94 8.09 7.88
N VAL A 282 13.69 8.23 7.42
CA VAL A 282 12.92 7.10 6.87
C VAL A 282 13.66 6.48 5.68
N VAL A 283 14.20 7.30 4.77
CA VAL A 283 14.96 6.80 3.62
C VAL A 283 16.23 6.08 4.05
N LEU A 284 16.94 6.56 5.08
CA LEU A 284 18.13 5.89 5.63
C LEU A 284 17.79 4.54 6.24
N THR A 285 16.65 4.41 6.93
CA THR A 285 16.14 3.12 7.41
C THR A 285 15.87 2.17 6.25
N LEU A 286 15.16 2.62 5.20
CA LEU A 286 14.93 1.82 3.99
C LEU A 286 16.24 1.37 3.34
N PHE A 287 17.24 2.25 3.36
CA PHE A 287 18.56 1.94 2.84
C PHE A 287 19.22 0.80 3.61
N GLY A 288 19.27 0.90 4.94
CA GLY A 288 19.84 -0.14 5.81
C GLY A 288 19.10 -1.47 5.73
N ASP A 289 17.77 -1.43 5.58
CA ASP A 289 16.93 -2.64 5.62
C ASP A 289 17.00 -3.46 4.33
N PHE A 290 16.97 -2.82 3.16
CA PHE A 290 16.95 -3.59 1.89
C PHE A 290 17.73 -2.96 0.73
N ILE A 291 17.74 -1.63 0.57
CA ILE A 291 18.32 -1.01 -0.63
C ILE A 291 19.84 -1.26 -0.70
N ALA A 292 20.53 -1.25 0.44
CA ALA A 292 21.97 -1.53 0.51
C ALA A 292 22.35 -2.91 -0.06
N TYR A 293 21.44 -3.88 -0.01
CA TYR A 293 21.64 -5.26 -0.48
C TYR A 293 21.22 -5.47 -1.94
N GLN A 294 20.74 -4.44 -2.62
CA GLN A 294 20.39 -4.49 -4.05
C GLN A 294 21.57 -4.11 -4.94
N GLU A 295 21.49 -4.45 -6.23
CA GLU A 295 22.51 -4.07 -7.20
C GLU A 295 22.69 -2.55 -7.23
N LYS A 296 23.96 -2.09 -7.17
CA LYS A 296 24.34 -0.67 -7.12
C LYS A 296 23.77 0.11 -5.92
N SER A 297 23.23 -0.60 -4.93
CA SER A 297 22.58 0.01 -3.76
C SER A 297 21.47 0.98 -4.16
N ARG A 298 20.67 0.58 -5.14
CA ARG A 298 19.51 1.34 -5.65
C ARG A 298 18.31 0.43 -5.83
N THR A 299 17.12 0.98 -5.56
CA THR A 299 15.85 0.31 -5.80
C THR A 299 15.21 0.74 -7.11
N GLU A 300 14.76 -0.24 -7.87
CA GLU A 300 13.97 -0.07 -9.10
C GLU A 300 12.47 -0.09 -8.83
N ILE A 301 12.05 -0.26 -7.56
CA ILE A 301 10.64 -0.24 -7.17
C ILE A 301 10.10 1.18 -7.43
N PRO A 302 9.07 1.33 -8.29
CA PRO A 302 8.42 2.61 -8.54
C PRO A 302 7.95 3.26 -7.24
N THR A 303 8.39 4.48 -6.98
CA THR A 303 8.15 5.18 -5.72
C THR A 303 7.51 6.55 -5.97
N ALA A 304 6.24 6.69 -5.59
CA ALA A 304 5.55 7.96 -5.62
C ALA A 304 5.81 8.69 -4.30
N VAL A 305 6.50 9.83 -4.34
CA VAL A 305 6.74 10.69 -3.17
C VAL A 305 5.56 11.66 -3.05
N VAL A 306 4.82 11.59 -1.96
CA VAL A 306 3.53 12.25 -1.80
C VAL A 306 3.59 13.27 -0.66
N LEU A 307 3.49 14.56 -0.99
CA LEU A 307 3.23 15.61 0.00
C LEU A 307 1.77 15.52 0.44
N ALA A 308 1.54 14.99 1.64
CA ALA A 308 0.25 14.45 2.10
C ALA A 308 -0.80 15.51 2.53
N LYS A 309 -0.34 16.71 2.84
CA LYS A 309 -1.15 17.82 3.38
C LYS A 309 -0.94 19.07 2.52
N SER A 310 -1.18 18.94 1.22
CA SER A 310 -0.90 20.00 0.24
C SER A 310 -1.69 21.29 0.51
N ASP A 311 -2.81 21.20 1.23
CA ASP A 311 -3.58 22.35 1.71
C ASP A 311 -2.74 23.30 2.60
N MET A 312 -1.75 22.79 3.34
CA MET A 312 -0.80 23.61 4.11
C MET A 312 0.03 24.55 3.23
N LEU A 313 0.26 24.16 1.97
CA LEU A 313 1.03 24.96 1.03
C LEU A 313 0.27 26.23 0.58
N HIS A 314 -1.02 26.37 0.91
CA HIS A 314 -1.75 27.63 0.68
C HIS A 314 -1.09 28.83 1.37
N SER A 315 -0.47 28.61 2.53
CA SER A 315 0.23 29.65 3.29
C SER A 315 1.56 30.09 2.65
N LEU A 316 2.06 29.31 1.68
CA LEU A 316 3.26 29.59 0.89
C LEU A 316 2.93 30.17 -0.49
N LYS A 317 1.65 30.42 -0.79
CA LYS A 317 1.23 31.06 -2.03
C LYS A 317 1.82 32.46 -2.08
N ASP A 318 2.55 32.71 -3.15
CA ASP A 318 3.05 34.04 -3.50
C ASP A 318 2.63 34.35 -4.94
N GLU A 319 2.19 35.59 -5.19
CA GLU A 319 1.84 36.05 -6.54
C GLU A 319 3.07 36.04 -7.45
N ASP A 320 4.26 36.29 -6.89
CA ASP A 320 5.54 36.23 -7.58
C ASP A 320 6.05 34.78 -7.76
N GLY A 321 5.44 33.80 -7.08
CA GLY A 321 5.65 32.38 -7.29
C GLY A 321 6.99 31.84 -6.77
N ASP A 322 7.57 32.43 -5.71
CA ASP A 322 8.88 32.02 -5.22
C ASP A 322 8.88 30.55 -4.73
N TYR A 323 7.76 30.03 -4.22
CA TYR A 323 7.65 28.61 -3.82
C TYR A 323 6.54 27.89 -4.57
N ILE A 324 5.31 28.36 -4.42
CA ILE A 324 4.14 27.86 -5.13
C ILE A 324 3.31 29.05 -5.60
N LYS A 325 2.83 28.98 -6.85
CA LYS A 325 1.94 30.00 -7.41
C LYS A 325 0.52 29.82 -6.88
N ALA A 326 -0.21 30.93 -6.76
CA ALA A 326 -1.61 30.89 -6.29
C ALA A 326 -2.53 30.01 -7.17
N ASN A 327 -2.25 29.94 -8.48
CA ASN A 327 -2.97 29.15 -9.47
C ASN A 327 -2.33 27.77 -9.75
N SER A 328 -1.47 27.29 -8.85
CA SER A 328 -0.82 25.99 -8.96
C SER A 328 -1.80 24.82 -9.11
N ASN A 329 -1.38 23.80 -9.85
CA ASN A 329 -2.14 22.56 -10.05
C ASN A 329 -2.31 21.77 -8.74
N VAL A 330 -1.41 21.96 -7.77
CA VAL A 330 -1.41 21.33 -6.45
C VAL A 330 -2.73 21.49 -5.69
N PHE A 331 -3.44 22.60 -5.92
CA PHE A 331 -4.69 22.93 -5.23
C PHE A 331 -5.95 22.55 -6.01
N ASN A 332 -5.79 22.05 -7.24
CA ASN A 332 -6.89 21.75 -8.15
C ASN A 332 -6.93 20.24 -8.40
N ASN A 333 -8.09 19.63 -8.16
CA ASN A 333 -8.26 18.21 -8.45
C ASN A 333 -8.33 17.96 -9.96
N TYR A 334 -7.78 16.83 -10.40
CA TYR A 334 -7.93 16.33 -11.76
C TYR A 334 -8.54 14.93 -11.75
N VAL A 335 -9.43 14.65 -12.70
CA VAL A 335 -10.16 13.37 -12.77
C VAL A 335 -9.72 12.60 -14.01
N HIS A 336 -8.90 11.56 -13.81
CA HIS A 336 -8.50 10.66 -14.89
C HIS A 336 -9.62 9.68 -15.28
N ARG A 337 -9.75 9.39 -16.58
CA ARG A 337 -10.78 8.50 -17.13
C ARG A 337 -10.23 7.59 -18.20
N GLY A 338 -10.30 6.27 -18.00
CA GLY A 338 -9.84 5.22 -18.91
C GLY A 338 -8.32 5.13 -19.07
N LYS A 339 -7.64 6.27 -19.19
CA LYS A 339 -6.19 6.42 -19.31
C LYS A 339 -5.68 7.46 -18.32
N LEU A 340 -4.42 7.30 -17.91
CA LEU A 340 -3.71 8.30 -17.13
C LEU A 340 -3.31 9.46 -18.04
N ASN A 341 -3.61 10.70 -17.66
CA ASN A 341 -3.16 11.87 -18.41
C ASN A 341 -1.70 12.15 -18.01
N LEU A 342 -0.77 11.94 -18.94
CA LEU A 342 0.66 12.00 -18.67
C LEU A 342 1.16 13.45 -18.58
N ASP A 343 0.55 14.37 -19.32
CA ASP A 343 0.86 15.80 -19.23
C ASP A 343 0.53 16.34 -17.84
N GLU A 344 -0.63 15.98 -17.29
CA GLU A 344 -1.05 16.37 -15.95
C GLU A 344 -0.11 15.82 -14.87
N VAL A 345 0.24 14.53 -14.98
CA VAL A 345 1.20 13.89 -14.07
C VAL A 345 2.58 14.53 -14.18
N GLY A 346 3.05 14.83 -15.39
CA GLY A 346 4.34 15.49 -15.60
C GLY A 346 4.36 16.93 -15.06
N ASN A 347 3.22 17.62 -15.10
CA ASN A 347 3.09 18.96 -14.53
C ASN A 347 3.21 18.95 -13.00
N ILE A 348 2.46 18.06 -12.32
CA ILE A 348 2.50 17.98 -10.86
C ILE A 348 3.86 17.46 -10.37
N ASP A 349 4.43 16.45 -11.04
CA ASP A 349 5.77 15.93 -10.76
C ASP A 349 6.84 17.01 -10.87
N GLY A 350 6.86 17.73 -12.00
CA GLY A 350 7.81 18.80 -12.22
C GLY A 350 7.65 19.96 -11.24
N GLU A 351 6.43 20.30 -10.82
CA GLU A 351 6.17 21.35 -9.83
C GLU A 351 6.65 20.95 -8.43
N ILE A 352 6.25 19.77 -7.95
CA ILE A 352 6.61 19.30 -6.61
C ILE A 352 8.09 18.92 -6.50
N SER A 353 8.67 18.32 -7.54
CA SER A 353 10.11 18.05 -7.57
C SER A 353 10.92 19.34 -7.41
N ARG A 354 10.56 20.42 -8.14
CA ARG A 354 11.23 21.73 -8.02
C ARG A 354 11.01 22.38 -6.66
N LEU A 355 9.81 22.26 -6.09
CA LEU A 355 9.53 22.73 -4.74
C LEU A 355 10.46 22.04 -3.73
N ILE A 356 10.48 20.71 -3.72
CA ILE A 356 11.29 19.92 -2.79
C ILE A 356 12.78 20.21 -2.98
N GLU A 357 13.27 20.30 -4.21
CA GLU A 357 14.66 20.70 -4.48
C GLU A 357 15.01 22.06 -3.87
N LYS A 358 14.06 23.01 -3.89
CA LYS A 358 14.25 24.35 -3.29
C LYS A 358 14.16 24.34 -1.77
N VAL A 359 13.25 23.56 -1.17
CA VAL A 359 13.00 23.59 0.29
C VAL A 359 13.79 22.56 1.08
N ASP A 360 14.21 21.46 0.44
CA ASP A 360 14.90 20.33 1.04
C ASP A 360 15.74 19.56 -0.01
N ARG A 361 16.77 20.24 -0.52
CA ARG A 361 17.72 19.64 -1.46
C ARG A 361 18.36 18.34 -0.94
N PRO A 362 18.80 18.24 0.34
CA PRO A 362 19.35 16.99 0.85
C PRO A 362 18.39 15.79 0.75
N PHE A 363 17.10 15.99 1.04
CA PHE A 363 16.10 14.95 0.84
C PHE A 363 15.95 14.59 -0.64
N LYS A 364 15.85 15.59 -1.54
CA LYS A 364 15.77 15.37 -2.99
C LYS A 364 16.94 14.55 -3.51
N ASP A 365 18.16 14.95 -3.18
CA ASP A 365 19.39 14.28 -3.59
C ASP A 365 19.44 12.85 -3.05
N THR A 366 18.96 12.62 -1.82
CA THR A 366 18.89 11.26 -1.22
C THR A 366 17.95 10.36 -2.01
N MET A 367 16.78 10.87 -2.44
CA MET A 367 15.86 10.12 -3.29
C MET A 367 16.50 9.77 -4.64
N ASP A 368 17.15 10.73 -5.30
CA ASP A 368 17.80 10.52 -6.61
C ASP A 368 18.99 9.55 -6.56
N VAL A 369 19.62 9.41 -5.39
CA VAL A 369 20.74 8.49 -5.18
C VAL A 369 20.26 7.06 -4.98
N TYR A 370 19.17 6.83 -4.25
CA TYR A 370 18.72 5.49 -3.85
C TYR A 370 17.56 4.92 -4.66
N PHE A 371 16.78 5.75 -5.35
CA PHE A 371 15.60 5.33 -6.10
C PHE A 371 15.77 5.68 -7.57
N SER A 372 15.65 4.67 -8.45
CA SER A 372 15.80 4.85 -9.89
C SER A 372 14.53 5.35 -10.58
N ASN A 373 13.36 5.18 -9.95
CA ASN A 373 12.06 5.46 -10.54
C ASN A 373 11.16 6.17 -9.52
N THR A 374 11.22 7.50 -9.51
CA THR A 374 10.46 8.36 -8.62
C THR A 374 9.57 9.32 -9.40
N ALA A 375 8.42 9.63 -8.84
CA ALA A 375 7.58 10.75 -9.25
C ALA A 375 7.03 11.44 -8.00
N TYR A 376 6.83 12.75 -8.09
CA TYR A 376 6.44 13.60 -6.97
C TYR A 376 5.00 14.07 -7.11
N PHE A 377 4.25 14.00 -6.02
CA PHE A 377 2.84 14.36 -5.98
C PHE A 377 2.55 15.20 -4.75
N ALA A 378 1.44 15.93 -4.81
CA ALA A 378 0.89 16.63 -3.67
C ALA A 378 -0.61 16.37 -3.61
N VAL A 379 -1.08 15.98 -2.44
CA VAL A 379 -2.46 15.58 -2.20
C VAL A 379 -2.97 16.28 -0.95
N SER A 380 -4.27 16.54 -0.92
CA SER A 380 -4.96 16.89 0.32
C SER A 380 -6.06 15.87 0.53
N ALA A 381 -5.86 14.97 1.49
CA ALA A 381 -6.80 13.88 1.75
C ALA A 381 -8.16 14.38 2.25
N LEU A 382 -8.18 15.55 2.93
CA LEU A 382 -9.39 16.17 3.47
C LEU A 382 -9.91 17.32 2.60
N GLY A 383 -9.04 17.97 1.83
CA GLY A 383 -9.35 19.18 1.07
C GLY A 383 -9.28 20.47 1.91
N SER A 384 -9.21 20.36 3.24
CA SER A 384 -9.06 21.47 4.17
C SER A 384 -8.32 21.03 5.43
N ASN A 385 -7.72 22.00 6.12
CA ASN A 385 -7.10 21.75 7.42
C ASN A 385 -8.20 21.68 8.50
N PRO A 386 -8.26 20.61 9.31
CA PRO A 386 -9.22 20.52 10.42
C PRO A 386 -8.95 21.57 11.50
N VAL A 387 -10.00 22.03 12.18
CA VAL A 387 -9.95 22.95 13.33
C VAL A 387 -10.56 22.22 14.54
N ASP A 388 -9.88 22.24 15.70
CA ASP A 388 -10.32 21.57 16.94
C ASP A 388 -10.65 20.07 16.75
N GLN A 389 -9.84 19.36 15.98
CA GLN A 389 -10.03 17.94 15.61
C GLN A 389 -11.32 17.63 14.84
N LYS A 390 -11.97 18.64 14.28
CA LYS A 390 -13.14 18.50 13.42
C LYS A 390 -12.85 19.01 12.03
N ILE A 391 -13.46 18.35 11.05
CA ILE A 391 -13.40 18.77 9.67
C ILE A 391 -14.45 19.86 9.47
N GLU A 392 -14.01 21.04 9.06
CA GLU A 392 -14.93 22.10 8.67
C GLU A 392 -15.45 21.82 7.26
N GLY A 393 -16.73 21.46 7.15
CA GLY A 393 -17.40 21.21 5.88
C GLY A 393 -17.33 19.75 5.41
N VAL A 394 -17.56 19.55 4.11
CA VAL A 394 -17.55 18.22 3.48
C VAL A 394 -16.12 17.87 3.07
N VAL A 395 -15.68 16.66 3.40
CA VAL A 395 -14.40 16.10 2.95
C VAL A 395 -14.34 16.13 1.43
N SER A 396 -13.37 16.85 0.86
CA SER A 396 -13.21 17.03 -0.58
C SER A 396 -11.77 16.70 -0.98
N PRO A 397 -11.45 15.41 -1.18
CA PRO A 397 -10.09 14.99 -1.50
C PRO A 397 -9.58 15.64 -2.79
N VAL A 398 -8.32 16.07 -2.77
CA VAL A 398 -7.64 16.67 -3.92
C VAL A 398 -6.49 15.76 -4.33
N ARG A 399 -6.54 15.25 -5.57
CA ARG A 399 -5.50 14.42 -6.23
C ARG A 399 -5.13 13.13 -5.50
N VAL A 400 -5.97 12.67 -4.59
CA VAL A 400 -5.64 11.57 -3.67
C VAL A 400 -5.29 10.26 -4.40
N ASP A 401 -5.90 10.02 -5.56
CA ASP A 401 -5.74 8.82 -6.38
C ASP A 401 -4.63 8.92 -7.44
N GLU A 402 -4.13 10.11 -7.78
CA GLU A 402 -3.08 10.31 -8.79
C GLU A 402 -1.78 9.52 -8.51
N PRO A 403 -1.23 9.51 -7.28
CA PRO A 403 -0.03 8.72 -6.97
C PRO A 403 -0.23 7.23 -7.23
N PHE A 404 -1.42 6.72 -6.88
CA PHE A 404 -1.79 5.33 -7.10
C PHE A 404 -1.97 5.01 -8.59
N LEU A 405 -2.61 5.91 -9.35
CA LEU A 405 -2.77 5.73 -10.81
C LEU A 405 -1.42 5.78 -11.54
N TRP A 406 -0.48 6.63 -11.11
CA TRP A 406 0.88 6.62 -11.64
C TRP A 406 1.60 5.30 -11.38
N LEU A 407 1.45 4.72 -10.19
CA LEU A 407 1.98 3.37 -9.90
C LEU A 407 1.34 2.32 -10.81
N LEU A 408 0.01 2.37 -11.01
CA LEU A 408 -0.67 1.46 -11.95
C LEU A 408 -0.14 1.59 -13.38
N HIS A 409 0.11 2.82 -13.83
CA HIS A 409 0.66 3.06 -15.17
C HIS A 409 2.08 2.52 -15.31
N THR A 410 2.94 2.83 -14.34
CA THR A 410 4.34 2.40 -14.29
C THR A 410 4.46 0.88 -14.23
N LEU A 411 3.53 0.23 -13.51
CA LEU A 411 3.39 -1.23 -13.44
C LEU A 411 2.63 -1.84 -14.62
N LYS A 412 2.25 -1.03 -15.63
CA LYS A 412 1.61 -1.43 -16.89
C LYS A 412 0.19 -2.01 -16.75
N PHE A 413 -0.52 -1.65 -15.70
CA PHE A 413 -1.94 -2.00 -15.51
C PHE A 413 -2.88 -1.10 -16.30
N ILE A 414 -2.52 0.17 -16.46
CA ILE A 414 -3.31 1.16 -17.21
C ILE A 414 -2.45 1.85 -18.27
N GLU A 415 -3.11 2.26 -19.35
CA GLU A 415 -2.46 3.04 -20.41
C GLU A 415 -2.35 4.50 -20.02
N GLY A 416 -1.34 5.18 -20.56
CA GLY A 416 -1.21 6.63 -20.52
C GLY A 416 -1.69 7.26 -21.82
N SER A 417 -2.11 8.52 -21.74
CA SER A 417 -2.36 9.40 -22.89
C SER A 417 -1.82 10.78 -22.57
N ASP A 418 -1.28 11.45 -23.59
CA ASP A 418 -0.92 12.87 -23.51
C ASP A 418 -2.20 13.73 -23.39
#